data_AF-A0A502G803-F1
#
_entry.id   AF-A0A502G803-F1
#
_cell.length_a   1.000
_cell.length_b   1.000
_cell.length_c   1.000
_cell.angle_alpha   90.00
_cell.angle_beta   90.00
_cell.angle_gamma   90.00
#
_symmetry.space_group_name_H-M   'P 1'
#
loop_
_entity.id
_entity.type
_entity.pdbx_description
1 polymer ?
#
loop_
_entity_poly.entity_id
_entity_poly.type
_entity_poly.pdbx_seq_one_letter_code
_entity_poly.pdbx_strand_id
1 'polypeptide(L)' 'MQSITEPLVLDLVEWVAREPRAYAEVMEAWRTSCPRLMVWEEAVDRGLLRRGEPVRVTPLGLRALAAGGRAPALSPG' A
#
# COMPACT_ATOMS: atom_id res chain seq x y z
N MET A 1 9.96 10.23 -14.19
CA MET A 1 10.04 11.08 -12.98
C MET A 1 9.52 10.24 -11.82
N GLN A 2 10.39 9.67 -10.98
CA GLN A 2 9.92 8.97 -9.78
C GLN A 2 9.60 10.03 -8.72
N SER A 3 8.35 10.05 -8.24
CA SER A 3 7.94 10.99 -7.20
C SER A 3 8.64 10.63 -5.89
N ILE A 4 8.83 11.63 -5.01
CA ILE A 4 9.31 11.41 -3.64
C ILE A 4 8.44 10.44 -2.83
N THR A 5 7.24 10.14 -3.31
CA THR A 5 6.26 9.25 -2.67
C THR A 5 6.37 7.80 -3.13
N GLU A 6 7.10 7.48 -4.21
CA GLU A 6 7.18 6.10 -4.73
C GLU A 6 7.62 5.07 -3.68
N PRO A 7 8.68 5.29 -2.89
CA PRO A 7 9.08 4.34 -1.86
C PRO A 7 8.01 4.16 -0.77
N LEU A 8 7.31 5.24 -0.41
CA LEU A 8 6.25 5.22 0.61
C LEU A 8 4.99 4.53 0.10
N VAL A 9 4.66 4.68 -1.19
CA VAL A 9 3.56 3.95 -1.84
C VAL A 9 3.85 2.45 -1.79
N LEU A 10 5.07 2.05 -2.14
CA LEU A 10 5.46 0.64 -2.04
C LEU A 10 5.50 0.15 -0.58
N ASP A 11 5.89 0.99 0.39
CA ASP A 11 5.87 0.63 1.82
C ASP A 11 4.43 0.36 2.30
N LEU A 12 3.49 1.22 1.91
CA LEU A 12 2.06 1.05 2.22
C LEU A 12 1.49 -0.22 1.56
N VAL A 13 1.80 -0.43 0.28
CA VAL A 13 1.33 -1.61 -0.47
C VAL A 13 1.89 -2.89 0.13
N GLU A 14 3.18 -2.92 0.50
CA GLU A 14 3.81 -4.06 1.15
C GLU A 14 3.16 -4.33 2.50
N TRP A 15 2.95 -3.28 3.30
CA TRP A 15 2.29 -3.40 4.59
C TRP A 15 0.92 -4.06 4.43
N VAL A 16 0.03 -3.53 3.59
CA VAL A 16 -1.31 -4.11 3.30
C VAL A 16 -1.23 -5.51 2.70
N ALA A 17 -0.19 -5.83 1.92
CA ALA A 17 -0.03 -7.16 1.33
C ALA A 17 0.29 -8.26 2.35
N ARG A 18 0.83 -7.91 3.53
CA ARG A 18 1.04 -8.87 4.63
C ARG A 18 -0.27 -9.39 5.21
N GLU A 19 -1.27 -8.51 5.32
CA GLU A 19 -2.59 -8.83 5.86
C GLU A 19 -3.64 -7.80 5.40
N PRO A 20 -4.83 -8.23 4.95
CA PRO A 20 -5.93 -7.30 4.68
C PRO A 20 -6.32 -6.50 5.93
N ARG A 21 -6.41 -5.18 5.83
CA ARG A 21 -6.64 -4.28 6.98
C ARG A 21 -7.92 -3.49 6.87
N ALA A 22 -8.48 -3.09 8.01
CA ALA A 22 -9.60 -2.18 8.02
C ALA A 22 -9.18 -0.81 7.47
N TYR A 23 -10.07 -0.13 6.75
CA TYR A 23 -9.78 1.22 6.24
C TYR A 23 -9.42 2.19 7.38
N ALA A 24 -10.09 2.08 8.53
CA ALA A 24 -9.79 2.88 9.71
C ALA A 24 -8.34 2.70 10.20
N GLU A 25 -7.86 1.46 10.28
CA GLU A 25 -6.48 1.13 10.68
C GLU A 25 -5.47 1.69 9.67
N VAL A 26 -5.74 1.55 8.37
CA VAL A 26 -4.90 2.12 7.31
C VAL A 26 -4.81 3.63 7.47
N MET A 27 -5.95 4.30 7.66
CA MET A 27 -5.99 5.75 7.82
C MET A 27 -5.35 6.19 9.14
N GLU A 28 -5.50 5.46 10.24
CA GLU A 28 -4.86 5.80 11.51
C GLU A 28 -3.33 5.71 11.40
N ALA A 29 -2.82 4.60 10.86
CA ALA A 29 -1.38 4.36 10.72
C ALA A 29 -0.71 5.30 9.71
N TRP A 30 -1.41 5.71 8.65
CA TRP A 30 -0.81 6.48 7.55
C TRP A 30 -1.24 7.95 7.47
N ARG A 31 -2.33 8.42 8.10
CA ARG A 31 -2.78 9.83 7.98
C ARG A 31 -1.92 10.84 8.74
N THR A 32 -1.27 10.45 9.86
CA THR A 32 -0.66 11.38 10.83
C THR A 32 0.72 11.94 10.44
N SER A 33 1.07 11.83 9.17
CA SER A 33 2.45 11.74 8.77
C SER A 33 2.58 12.44 7.43
N CYS A 34 2.86 13.74 7.39
CA CYS A 34 2.97 14.45 6.10
C CYS A 34 4.18 13.89 5.31
N PRO A 35 4.08 13.51 4.01
CA PRO A 35 2.99 13.75 3.04
C PRO A 35 2.11 12.50 2.73
N ARG A 36 1.80 11.66 3.71
CA ARG A 36 1.21 10.33 3.49
C ARG A 36 -0.26 10.32 3.06
N LEU A 37 -1.01 11.42 3.13
CA LEU A 37 -2.33 11.48 2.47
C LEU A 37 -2.16 11.27 0.96
N MET A 38 -1.12 11.86 0.34
CA MET A 38 -0.80 11.62 -1.06
C MET A 38 -0.39 10.18 -1.32
N VAL A 39 0.21 9.49 -0.34
CA VAL A 39 0.63 8.08 -0.49
C VAL A 39 -0.58 7.15 -0.59
N TRP A 40 -1.59 7.33 0.26
CA TRP A 40 -2.84 6.56 0.19
C TRP A 40 -3.60 6.82 -1.10
N GLU A 41 -3.81 8.09 -1.46
CA GLU A 41 -4.52 8.44 -2.70
C GLU A 41 -3.77 7.90 -3.92
N GLU A 42 -2.45 8.08 -4.02
CA GLU A 42 -1.63 7.57 -5.12
C GLU A 42 -1.70 6.03 -5.23
N ALA A 43 -1.65 5.31 -4.11
CA ALA A 43 -1.75 3.85 -4.11
C ALA A 43 -3.13 3.36 -4.63
N VAL A 44 -4.20 4.08 -4.32
CA VAL A 44 -5.56 3.77 -4.77
C VAL A 44 -5.77 4.20 -6.23
N ASP A 45 -5.32 5.40 -6.61
CA ASP A 45 -5.45 5.96 -7.96
C ASP A 45 -4.67 5.14 -8.99
N ARG A 46 -3.49 4.63 -8.61
CA ARG A 46 -2.71 3.68 -9.40
C ARG A 46 -3.31 2.27 -9.43
N GLY A 47 -4.37 2.02 -8.66
CA GLY A 47 -5.01 0.71 -8.55
C GLY A 47 -4.14 -0.35 -7.87
N LEU A 48 -3.15 0.03 -7.07
CA LEU A 48 -2.30 -0.90 -6.31
C LEU A 48 -3.04 -1.45 -5.09
N LEU A 49 -3.90 -0.62 -4.49
CA LEU A 49 -4.82 -0.98 -3.43
C LEU A 49 -6.27 -0.87 -3.89
N ARG A 50 -7.12 -1.76 -3.38
CA ARG A 50 -8.57 -1.67 -3.54
C ARG A 50 -9.20 -1.24 -2.22
N ARG A 51 -9.92 -0.12 -2.25
CA ARG A 51 -10.78 0.31 -1.14
C ARG A 51 -11.90 -0.73 -0.93
N GLY A 52 -12.14 -1.08 0.32
CA GLY A 52 -13.12 -2.08 0.74
C GLY A 52 -12.98 -2.37 2.24
N GLU A 53 -13.82 -3.25 2.76
CA GLU A 53 -13.72 -3.76 4.12
C GLU A 53 -13.47 -5.28 4.07
N PRO A 54 -12.22 -5.75 4.22
CA PRO A 54 -10.98 -4.97 4.42
C PRO A 54 -10.37 -4.41 3.11
N VAL A 55 -9.48 -3.44 3.26
CA VAL A 55 -8.58 -2.94 2.20
C VAL A 55 -7.63 -4.08 1.80
N ARG A 56 -7.46 -4.26 0.49
CA ARG A 56 -6.66 -5.36 -0.07
C ARG A 56 -5.69 -4.86 -1.14
N VAL A 57 -4.54 -5.51 -1.22
CA VAL A 57 -3.62 -5.34 -2.35
C VAL A 57 -4.22 -5.97 -3.61
N THR A 58 -4.07 -5.31 -4.75
CA THR A 58 -4.51 -5.83 -6.04
C THR A 58 -3.39 -6.65 -6.71
N PRO A 59 -3.68 -7.43 -7.76
CA PRO A 59 -2.64 -8.06 -8.57
C PRO A 59 -1.62 -7.06 -9.14
N LEU A 60 -2.05 -5.82 -9.42
CA LEU A 60 -1.16 -4.77 -9.88
C LEU A 60 -0.22 -4.28 -8.77
N GLY A 61 -0.74 -4.15 -7.54
CA GLY A 61 0.07 -3.85 -6.36
C GLY A 61 1.16 -4.88 -6.10
N LEU A 62 0.83 -6.17 -6.21
CA LEU A 62 1.81 -7.25 -6.07
C LEU A 62 2.91 -7.20 -7.15
N ARG A 63 2.54 -6.89 -8.40
CA ARG A 63 3.52 -6.70 -9.49
C ARG A 63 4.42 -5.49 -9.25
N ALA A 64 3.87 -4.40 -8.71
CA ALA A 64 4.64 -3.21 -8.37
C ALA A 64 5.67 -3.49 -7.27
N LEU A 65 5.30 -4.27 -6.25
CA LEU A 65 6.25 -4.73 -5.23
C LEU A 65 7.39 -5.55 -5.85
N ALA A 66 7.05 -6.55 -6.68
CA ALA A 66 8.04 -7.39 -7.34
C ALA A 66 9.01 -6.58 -8.23
N ALA A 67 8.48 -5.61 -8.99
CA ALA A 67 9.29 -4.71 -9.81
C ALA A 67 10.21 -3.81 -8.97
N GLY A 68 9.79 -3.46 -7.75
CA GLY A 68 10.60 -2.73 -6.76
C GLY A 68 11.55 -3.62 -5.96
N GLY A 69 11.66 -4.92 -6.24
CA GLY A 69 12.49 -5.86 -5.50
C GLY A 69 11.96 -6.18 -4.09
N ARG A 70 10.68 -5.92 -3.83
CA ARG A 70 10.02 -6.16 -2.55
C ARG A 70 9.12 -7.37 -2.65
N ALA A 71 9.21 -8.28 -1.70
CA ALA A 71 8.28 -9.39 -1.58
C ALA A 71 7.30 -9.07 -0.44
N PRO A 72 5.98 -9.26 -0.63
CA PRO A 72 5.10 -9.32 0.52
C PRO A 72 5.58 -10.49 1.38
N ALA A 73 5.97 -10.20 2.63
CA ALA A 73 6.15 -11.25 3.61
C ALA A 73 4.75 -11.86 3.83
N LEU A 74 4.41 -12.86 3.03
CA LEU A 74 3.31 -13.76 3.32
C LEU A 74 3.67 -14.39 4.66
N SER A 75 3.03 -13.95 5.74
CA SER A 75 3.14 -14.66 7.01
C SER A 75 2.74 -16.11 6.72
N PRO A 76 3.62 -17.11 6.90
CA PRO A 76 3.13 -18.48 7.01
C PRO A 76 2.28 -18.50 8.27
N GLY A 77 1.02 -18.92 8.13
CA GLY A 77 0.06 -18.98 9.23
C GLY A 77 0.52 -19.85 10.39
#